data_AF-A0A319BY17-F1
#
_entry.id   AF-A0A319BY17-F1
#
_cell.length_a   1.000
_cell.length_b   1.000
_cell.length_c   1.000
_cell.angle_alpha   90.00
_cell.angle_beta   90.00
_cell.angle_gamma   90.00
#
_symmetry.space_group_name_H-M   'P 1'
#
loop_
_entity.id
_entity.type
_entity.pdbx_description
1 polymer ?
#
loop_
_entity_poly.entity_id
_entity_poly.type
_entity_poly.pdbx_seq_one_letter_code
_entity_poly.pdbx_strand_id
1 'polypeptide(L)'
;MAAPLGFAPTTLHNLVHPDGEIATSRAAAHMGVAMVVSSYASTTLEEIFAQGPGENPYAIQVGIAKERGYTVQLIKKAEDSHSLQ
;
A
#
# COMPACT_ATOMS: atom_id res chain seq x y z
N MET A 1 -8.39 -13.95 0.54
CA MET A 1 -9.38 -12.86 0.75
C MET A 1 -10.56 -13.40 1.54
N ALA A 2 -10.93 -12.72 2.63
CA ALA A 2 -11.99 -13.13 3.55
C ALA A 2 -13.37 -12.53 3.22
N ALA A 3 -13.43 -11.39 2.51
CA ALA A 3 -14.68 -10.70 2.15
C ALA A 3 -14.56 -9.93 0.81
N PRO A 4 -15.66 -9.62 0.12
CA PRO A 4 -15.66 -8.82 -1.11
C PRO A 4 -15.58 -7.30 -0.82
N LEU A 5 -14.69 -6.93 0.10
CA LEU A 5 -14.48 -5.55 0.57
C LEU A 5 -12.97 -5.33 0.72
N GLY A 6 -12.53 -4.08 0.59
CA GLY A 6 -11.14 -3.70 0.76
C GLY A 6 -10.97 -2.24 1.08
N PHE A 7 -9.76 -1.87 1.50
CA PHE A 7 -9.39 -0.48 1.77
C PHE A 7 -9.13 0.26 0.46
N ALA A 8 -9.91 1.31 0.23
CA ALA A 8 -9.71 2.23 -0.90
C ALA A 8 -8.43 3.07 -0.70
N PRO A 9 -7.78 3.53 -1.79
CA PRO A 9 -6.57 4.32 -1.68
C PRO A 9 -6.85 5.64 -0.98
N THR A 10 -6.25 5.80 0.19
CA THR A 10 -6.30 7.01 1.01
C THR A 10 -4.87 7.36 1.39
N THR A 11 -4.60 8.64 1.56
CA THR A 11 -3.27 9.17 1.84
C THR A 11 -3.27 9.92 3.16
N LEU A 12 -2.09 10.11 3.76
CA LEU A 12 -1.92 10.92 4.97
C LEU A 12 -2.67 10.34 6.17
N HIS A 13 -2.64 9.03 6.35
CA HIS A 13 -3.26 8.37 7.52
C HIS A 13 -2.64 8.86 8.83
N ASN A 14 -1.38 9.30 8.77
CA ASN A 14 -0.65 9.95 9.88
C ASN A 14 -1.34 11.20 10.44
N LEU A 15 -2.26 11.83 9.70
CA LEU A 15 -3.07 12.94 10.22
C LEU A 15 -4.12 12.49 11.24
N VAL A 16 -4.49 11.20 11.22
CA VAL A 16 -5.55 10.63 12.07
C VAL A 16 -4.95 9.74 13.16
N HIS A 17 -3.87 9.00 12.87
CA HIS A 17 -3.24 8.08 13.80
C HIS A 17 -1.71 8.04 13.61
N PRO A 18 -0.89 8.00 14.67
CA PRO A 18 0.58 8.04 14.55
C PRO A 18 1.19 6.89 13.74
N ASP A 19 0.58 5.70 13.76
CA ASP A 19 1.02 4.55 12.93
C ASP A 19 0.59 4.65 11.45
N GLY A 20 -0.27 5.60 11.10
CA GLY A 20 -0.77 5.86 9.75
C GLY A 20 -1.13 4.61 8.92
N GLU A 21 -0.53 4.54 7.73
CA GLU A 21 -0.78 3.48 6.75
C GLU A 21 -0.34 2.10 7.26
N ILE A 22 0.62 2.02 8.20
CA ILE A 22 1.08 0.77 8.83
C ILE A 22 -0.06 0.14 9.63
N ALA A 23 -0.78 0.95 10.43
CA ALA A 23 -1.92 0.45 11.21
C ALA A 23 -3.03 -0.10 10.30
N THR A 24 -3.34 0.59 9.20
CA THR A 24 -4.34 0.12 8.22
C THR A 24 -3.89 -1.18 7.56
N SER A 25 -2.63 -1.26 7.15
CA SER A 25 -2.06 -2.45 6.51
C SER A 25 -2.08 -3.67 7.42
N ARG A 26 -1.69 -3.49 8.69
CA ARG A 26 -1.74 -4.52 9.72
C ARG A 26 -3.16 -5.03 9.97
N ALA A 27 -4.14 -4.13 10.02
CA ALA A 27 -5.55 -4.51 10.14
C ALA A 27 -6.05 -5.26 8.90
N ALA A 28 -5.67 -4.80 7.70
CA ALA A 28 -6.02 -5.43 6.44
C ALA A 28 -5.51 -6.88 6.36
N ALA A 29 -4.22 -7.08 6.69
CA ALA A 29 -3.60 -8.39 6.74
C ALA A 29 -4.27 -9.31 7.78
N HIS A 30 -4.51 -8.81 9.00
CA HIS A 30 -5.15 -9.61 10.05
C HIS A 30 -6.57 -10.06 9.67
N MET A 31 -7.32 -9.21 8.97
CA MET A 31 -8.69 -9.52 8.52
C MET A 31 -8.74 -10.26 7.17
N GLY A 32 -7.59 -10.43 6.50
CA GLY A 32 -7.52 -11.02 5.16
C GLY A 32 -8.29 -10.23 4.10
N VAL A 33 -8.32 -8.90 4.22
CA VAL A 33 -8.99 -7.98 3.29
C VAL A 33 -7.97 -7.17 2.49
N ALA A 34 -8.24 -6.98 1.20
CA ALA A 34 -7.30 -6.30 0.31
C ALA A 34 -7.11 -4.82 0.71
N MET A 35 -5.93 -4.28 0.44
CA MET A 35 -5.64 -2.85 0.62
C MET A 35 -5.05 -2.24 -0.66
N VAL A 36 -5.61 -1.11 -1.09
CA VAL A 36 -5.03 -0.30 -2.16
C VAL A 36 -4.25 0.86 -1.53
N VAL A 37 -2.97 0.99 -1.88
CA VAL A 37 -2.08 2.03 -1.36
C VAL A 37 -2.03 3.22 -2.32
N SER A 38 -2.03 4.44 -1.79
CA SER A 38 -1.91 5.68 -2.58
C SER A 38 -0.48 5.89 -3.08
N SER A 39 -0.31 6.44 -4.29
CA SER A 39 0.99 6.95 -4.80
C SER A 39 1.62 8.03 -3.90
N TYR A 40 0.80 8.67 -3.08
CA TYR A 40 1.18 9.80 -2.23
C TYR A 40 1.22 9.43 -0.74
N ALA A 41 1.19 8.13 -0.41
CA ALA A 41 1.21 7.64 0.97
C ALA A 41 2.34 8.27 1.79
N SER A 42 2.07 8.54 3.07
CA SER A 42 3.07 9.14 3.97
C SER A 42 4.11 8.16 4.49
N THR A 43 3.91 6.87 4.24
CA THR A 43 4.76 5.76 4.64
C THR A 43 5.27 5.02 3.40
N THR A 44 6.45 4.41 3.49
CA THR A 44 7.04 3.68 2.35
C THR A 44 6.25 2.41 2.00
N LEU A 45 6.32 1.96 0.74
CA LEU A 45 5.61 0.75 0.30
C LEU A 45 6.17 -0.49 1.01
N GLU A 46 7.47 -0.51 1.28
CA GLU A 46 8.17 -1.56 2.00
C GLU A 46 7.62 -1.74 3.41
N GLU A 47 7.48 -0.64 4.17
CA GLU A 47 6.95 -0.67 5.54
C GLU A 47 5.47 -1.10 5.58
N ILE A 48 4.68 -0.68 4.58
CA ILE A 48 3.27 -1.04 4.45
C ILE A 48 3.14 -2.53 4.13
N PHE A 49 3.83 -3.03 3.09
CA PHE A 49 3.71 -4.43 2.65
C PHE A 49 4.29 -5.42 3.66
N ALA A 50 5.28 -5.01 4.45
CA ALA A 50 5.83 -5.81 5.54
C ALA A 50 4.79 -6.19 6.62
N GLN A 51 3.61 -5.55 6.66
CA GLN A 51 2.54 -5.92 7.61
C GLN A 51 1.72 -7.14 7.17
N GLY A 52 1.81 -7.57 5.92
CA GLY A 52 1.12 -8.76 5.41
C GLY A 52 1.87 -9.45 4.27
N PRO A 53 3.13 -9.87 4.49
CA PRO A 53 3.97 -10.45 3.45
C PRO A 53 3.41 -11.78 2.97
N GLY A 54 3.29 -11.98 1.66
CA GLY A 54 2.80 -13.19 1.01
C GLY A 54 1.31 -13.52 1.22
N GLU A 55 0.67 -12.91 2.22
CA GLU A 55 -0.67 -13.27 2.66
C GLU A 55 -1.73 -12.25 2.26
N ASN A 56 -1.42 -10.95 2.38
CA ASN A 56 -2.41 -9.91 2.15
C ASN A 56 -2.36 -9.39 0.70
N PRO A 57 -3.50 -9.34 -0.02
CA PRO A 57 -3.53 -8.76 -1.35
C PRO A 57 -3.35 -7.24 -1.28
N TYR A 58 -2.31 -6.74 -1.94
CA TYR A 58 -2.07 -5.31 -2.11
C TYR A 58 -2.23 -4.89 -3.58
N ALA A 59 -2.67 -3.65 -3.77
CA ALA A 59 -2.59 -2.95 -5.05
C ALA A 59 -2.09 -1.53 -4.81
N ILE A 60 -1.60 -0.87 -5.85
CA ILE A 60 -1.20 0.53 -5.80
C ILE A 60 -2.09 1.38 -6.72
N GLN A 61 -2.64 2.46 -6.20
CA GLN A 61 -3.25 3.51 -6.99
C GLN A 61 -2.14 4.37 -7.55
N VAL A 62 -2.02 4.42 -8.88
CA VAL A 62 -0.97 5.16 -9.58
C VAL A 62 -1.50 6.50 -10.10
N GLY A 63 -0.98 7.60 -9.53
CA GLY A 63 -1.11 8.92 -10.12
C GLY A 63 -0.10 9.07 -11.27
N ILE A 64 -0.58 9.28 -12.49
CA ILE A 64 0.30 9.48 -13.64
C ILE A 64 0.94 10.88 -13.56
N ALA A 65 2.21 10.93 -13.14
CA ALA A 65 2.97 12.16 -13.02
C ALA A 65 3.31 12.73 -14.41
N LYS A 66 3.45 14.06 -14.52
CA LYS A 66 3.86 14.73 -15.77
C LYS A 66 5.18 14.17 -16.30
N GLU A 67 6.16 14.04 -15.41
CA GLU A 67 7.42 13.37 -15.69
C GLU A 67 7.22 11.85 -15.52
N ARG A 68 7.17 11.15 -16.65
CA ARG A 68 6.82 9.72 -16.70
C ARG A 68 7.85 8.84 -16.00
N GLY A 69 9.10 9.31 -15.89
CA GLY A 69 10.14 8.63 -15.14
C GLY A 69 9.74 8.32 -13.69
N TYR A 70 9.04 9.23 -13.02
CA TYR A 70 8.59 8.99 -11.64
C TYR A 70 7.50 7.92 -11.56
N THR A 71 6.55 7.92 -12.49
CA THR A 71 5.53 6.88 -12.55
C THR A 71 6.15 5.50 -12.78
N VAL A 72 7.12 5.39 -13.69
CA VAL A 72 7.85 4.13 -13.93
C VAL A 72 8.63 3.70 -12.68
N GLN A 73 9.32 4.62 -12.00
CA GLN A 73 10.04 4.31 -10.76
C GLN A 73 9.11 3.85 -9.65
N LEU A 74 7.92 4.46 -9.52
CA LEU A 74 6.93 4.06 -8.53
C LEU A 74 6.40 2.64 -8.79
N ILE A 75 6.09 2.31 -10.04
CA ILE A 75 5.62 0.96 -10.41
C ILE A 75 6.71 -0.07 -10.11
N LYS A 76 7.97 0.21 -10.51
CA LYS A 76 9.10 -0.69 -10.20
C LYS A 76 9.30 -0.89 -8.71
N LYS A 77 9.24 0.18 -7.91
CA LYS A 77 9.30 0.06 -6.45
C LYS A 77 8.19 -0.82 -5.91
N ALA A 78 6.95 -0.64 -6.37
CA ALA A 78 5.84 -1.49 -5.95
C ALA A 78 6.06 -2.97 -6.30
N GLU A 79 6.59 -3.26 -7.49
CA GLU A 79 6.97 -4.61 -7.91
C GLU A 79 8.10 -5.18 -7.03
N ASP A 80 9.15 -4.40 -6.79
CA ASP A 80 10.31 -4.81 -5.98
C ASP A 80 9.92 -5.04 -4.50
N SER A 81 9.17 -4.11 -3.90
CA SER A 81 8.70 -4.23 -2.51
C SER A 81 7.76 -5.43 -2.31
N HIS A 82 7.09 -5.87 -3.38
CA HIS A 82 6.27 -7.09 -3.35
C HIS A 82 7.08 -8.36 -3.65
N SER A 83 8.14 -8.25 -4.47
CA SER A 83 9.00 -9.36 -4.91
C SER A 83 10.13 -9.70 -3.94
N LEU A 84 10.38 -8.90 -2.92
CA LEU A 84 11.33 -9.19 -1.82
C LEU A 84 10.79 -10.27 -0.83
N GLN A 85 9.94 -11.17 -1.31
CA GLN A 85 9.35 -12.30 -0.59
C GLN A 85 10.03 -13.61 -0.96
#